data_AF-A0A6M8MD67-F1
#
_entry.id   AF-A0A6M8MD67-F1
#
_cell.length_a   1.000
_cell.length_b   1.000
_cell.length_c   1.000
_cell.angle_alpha   90.00
_cell.angle_beta   90.00
_cell.angle_gamma   90.00
#
_symmetry.space_group_name_H-M   'P 1'
#
loop_
_entity.id
_entity.type
_entity.pdbx_description
1 polymer ?
#
loop_
_entity_poly.entity_id
_entity_poly.type
_entity_poly.pdbx_seq_one_letter_code
_entity_poly.pdbx_strand_id
1 'polypeptide(L)'
;MNTWYSRSLGEGTVVYRRLRVLNELRHHVCPAVPCPYSLYMDADSGETIVLFDPEQIVLATAFGALPRGQPLINGVRLIDLEYRPLPVTFQSAQMFSASPIHPQSRSYAEYRA
;
A
#
# COMPACT_ATOMS: atom_id res chain seq x y z
N MET A 1 19.81 -0.24 -13.70
CA MET A 1 19.81 0.54 -12.44
C MET A 1 19.00 -0.26 -11.43
N ASN A 2 19.62 -0.74 -10.35
CA ASN A 2 18.96 -1.56 -9.32
C ASN A 2 18.46 -0.67 -8.17
N THR A 3 17.67 0.35 -8.49
CA THR A 3 17.14 1.29 -7.50
C THR A 3 15.92 0.67 -6.82
N TRP A 4 16.02 0.42 -5.53
CA TRP A 4 14.89 -0.03 -4.73
C TRP A 4 14.06 1.17 -4.29
N TYR A 5 12.81 0.94 -3.89
CA TYR A 5 11.96 2.01 -3.35
C TYR A 5 11.41 1.59 -1.99
N SER A 6 11.26 2.57 -1.10
CA SER A 6 10.76 2.32 0.24
C SER A 6 9.84 3.42 0.73
N ARG A 7 8.89 3.05 1.61
CA ARG A 7 8.03 4.00 2.33
C ARG A 7 7.70 3.47 3.71
N SER A 8 7.71 4.33 4.73
CA SER A 8 7.16 4.00 6.06
C SER A 8 5.62 3.94 6.00
N LEU A 9 5.07 2.83 6.48
CA LEU A 9 3.65 2.66 6.79
C LEU A 9 3.32 3.15 8.22
N GLY A 10 4.34 3.52 9.01
CA GLY A 10 4.21 3.95 10.39
C GLY A 10 4.06 2.78 11.36
N GLU A 11 3.39 3.05 12.49
CA GLU A 11 3.24 2.10 13.60
C GLU A 11 1.76 1.86 13.93
N GLY A 12 1.50 0.73 14.60
CA GLY A 12 0.18 0.40 15.15
C GLY A 12 -0.94 0.36 14.11
N THR A 13 -2.06 1.00 14.41
CA THR A 13 -3.28 0.90 13.59
C THR A 13 -3.18 1.65 12.25
N VAL A 14 -2.26 2.62 12.15
CA VAL A 14 -2.04 3.40 10.91
C VAL A 14 -1.53 2.51 9.78
N VAL A 15 -0.78 1.47 10.11
CA VAL A 15 -0.23 0.49 9.16
C VAL A 15 -1.35 -0.13 8.33
N TYR A 16 -2.44 -0.58 8.96
CA TYR A 16 -3.57 -1.20 8.26
C TYR A 16 -4.24 -0.25 7.26
N ARG A 17 -4.40 1.02 7.64
CA ARG A 17 -4.99 2.02 6.74
C ARG A 17 -4.10 2.26 5.51
N ARG A 18 -2.79 2.42 5.70
CA ARG A 18 -1.86 2.65 4.58
C ARG A 18 -1.67 1.39 3.72
N LEU A 19 -1.67 0.21 4.34
CA LEU A 19 -1.61 -1.07 3.65
C LEU A 19 -2.87 -1.32 2.80
N ARG A 20 -4.04 -0.92 3.29
CA ARG A 20 -5.27 -0.94 2.50
C ARG A 20 -5.15 -0.07 1.24
N VAL A 21 -4.68 1.17 1.37
CA VAL A 21 -4.46 2.08 0.23
C VAL A 21 -3.46 1.49 -0.76
N LEU A 22 -2.37 0.89 -0.27
CA LEU A 22 -1.40 0.21 -1.12
C LEU A 22 -2.01 -0.97 -1.88
N ASN A 23 -2.83 -1.77 -1.19
CA ASN A 23 -3.53 -2.88 -1.81
C ASN A 23 -4.52 -2.39 -2.88
N GLU A 24 -5.32 -1.37 -2.59
CA GLU A 24 -6.19 -0.71 -3.57
C GLU A 24 -5.41 -0.27 -4.81
N LEU A 25 -4.30 0.43 -4.60
CA LEU A 25 -3.45 0.91 -5.70
C LEU A 25 -2.87 -0.23 -6.54
N ARG A 26 -2.43 -1.31 -5.90
CA ARG A 26 -1.93 -2.51 -6.59
C ARG A 26 -2.97 -3.08 -7.57
N HIS A 27 -4.25 -3.10 -7.21
CA HIS A 27 -5.31 -3.63 -8.09
C HIS A 27 -5.43 -2.84 -9.39
N HIS A 28 -5.10 -1.54 -9.37
CA HIS A 28 -5.15 -0.69 -10.55
C HIS A 28 -3.84 -0.68 -11.34
N VAL A 29 -2.70 -0.73 -10.66
CA VAL A 29 -1.38 -0.52 -11.29
C VAL A 29 -0.75 -1.81 -11.77
N CYS A 30 -0.81 -2.89 -11.00
CA CYS A 30 -0.09 -4.14 -11.29
C CYS A 30 -0.87 -5.39 -10.83
N PRO A 31 -2.10 -5.61 -11.32
CA PRO A 31 -2.95 -6.71 -10.87
C PRO A 31 -2.35 -8.11 -11.14
N ALA A 32 -1.51 -8.23 -12.17
CA ALA A 32 -0.88 -9.51 -12.55
C ALA A 32 0.32 -9.91 -11.67
N VAL A 33 0.87 -9.00 -10.86
CA VAL A 33 2.06 -9.28 -10.04
C VAL A 33 1.62 -9.86 -8.69
N PRO A 34 2.03 -11.10 -8.33
CA PRO A 34 1.58 -11.74 -7.10
C PRO A 34 2.08 -11.04 -5.83
N CYS A 35 3.34 -10.60 -5.81
CA CYS A 35 3.97 -9.96 -4.66
C CYS A 35 4.79 -8.73 -5.11
N PRO A 36 4.14 -7.60 -5.46
CA PRO A 36 4.83 -6.43 -5.99
C PRO A 36 5.54 -5.60 -4.90
N TYR A 37 5.38 -5.98 -3.64
CA TYR A 37 6.05 -5.36 -2.51
C TYR A 37 6.19 -6.36 -1.36
N SER A 38 7.11 -6.08 -0.45
CA SER A 38 7.33 -6.83 0.79
C SER A 38 7.25 -5.90 2.00
N LEU A 39 6.78 -6.41 3.13
CA LEU A 39 6.69 -5.64 4.38
C LEU A 39 7.75 -6.09 5.35
N TYR A 40 8.39 -5.11 5.97
CA TYR A 40 9.39 -5.31 6.99
C TYR A 40 9.06 -4.47 8.21
N MET A 41 9.51 -4.90 9.38
CA MET A 41 9.59 -4.05 10.56
C MET A 41 11.05 -3.61 10.73
N ASP A 42 11.26 -2.31 10.89
CA ASP A 42 12.55 -1.80 11.36
C ASP A 42 12.62 -2.05 12.87
N ALA A 43 13.54 -2.91 13.31
CA ALA A 43 13.70 -3.30 14.71
C ALA A 43 14.17 -2.15 15.61
N ASP A 44 14.82 -1.13 15.03
CA ASP A 44 15.30 0.03 15.80
C ASP A 44 14.17 1.02 16.10
N SER A 45 13.30 1.29 15.12
CA SER A 45 12.22 2.27 15.24
C SER A 45 10.86 1.66 15.57
N GLY A 46 10.65 0.37 15.33
CA GLY A 46 9.34 -0.28 15.39
C GLY A 46 8.42 0.04 14.20
N GLU A 47 8.89 0.83 13.23
CA GLU A 47 8.09 1.19 12.06
C GLU A 47 7.92 0.01 11.11
N THR A 48 6.72 -0.10 10.53
CA THR A 48 6.50 -0.97 9.37
C THR A 48 6.92 -0.24 8.11
N ILE A 49 7.81 -0.85 7.33
CA ILE A 49 8.34 -0.33 6.08
C ILE A 49 7.87 -1.24 4.94
N VAL A 50 7.37 -0.63 3.87
CA VAL A 50 7.16 -1.34 2.60
C VAL A 50 8.38 -1.15 1.71
N LEU A 51 8.83 -2.24 1.09
CA LEU A 51 9.91 -2.27 0.10
C LEU A 51 9.38 -2.74 -1.26
N PHE A 52 9.84 -2.07 -2.31
CA PHE A 52 9.53 -2.37 -3.70
C PHE A 52 10.82 -2.68 -4.47
N ASP A 53 10.77 -3.76 -5.23
CA ASP A 53 11.81 -4.12 -6.19
C ASP A 53 11.92 -3.07 -7.31
N PRO A 54 13.10 -2.87 -7.94
CA PRO A 54 13.27 -1.98 -9.10
C PRO A 54 12.22 -2.16 -10.21
N GLU A 55 11.72 -3.38 -10.44
CA GLU A 55 10.69 -3.66 -11.45
C GLU A 55 9.33 -3.03 -11.11
N GLN A 56 9.08 -2.67 -9.85
CA GLN A 56 7.80 -2.19 -9.34
C GLN A 56 7.77 -0.66 -9.19
N ILE A 57 8.58 0.06 -9.98
CA ILE A 57 8.69 1.53 -9.96
C ILE A 57 7.34 2.25 -10.10
N VAL A 58 6.45 1.75 -10.97
CA VAL A 58 5.15 2.41 -11.21
C VAL A 58 4.28 2.35 -9.96
N LEU A 59 4.22 1.18 -9.29
CA LEU A 59 3.48 1.04 -8.03
C LEU A 59 4.14 1.86 -6.92
N ALA A 60 5.46 1.78 -6.81
CA ALA A 60 6.22 2.48 -5.79
C ALA A 60 6.03 4.00 -5.87
N THR A 61 6.17 4.57 -7.07
CA THR A 61 6.01 6.02 -7.30
C THR A 61 4.57 6.48 -7.09
N ALA A 62 3.58 5.72 -7.56
CA ALA A 62 2.17 6.01 -7.31
C ALA A 62 1.82 5.93 -5.82
N PHE A 63 2.48 5.02 -5.07
CA PHE A 63 2.38 4.95 -3.62
C PHE A 63 3.27 5.98 -2.91
N GLY A 64 3.97 6.88 -3.62
CA GLY A 64 4.85 7.90 -3.05
C GLY A 64 6.04 7.35 -2.28
N ALA A 65 6.55 6.17 -2.66
CA ALA A 65 7.79 5.63 -2.14
C ALA A 65 8.99 6.36 -2.72
N LEU A 66 10.05 6.49 -1.92
CA LEU A 66 11.26 7.19 -2.29
C LEU A 66 12.34 6.21 -2.75
N PRO A 67 13.17 6.59 -3.75
CA PRO A 67 14.28 5.76 -4.20
C PRO A 67 15.30 5.57 -3.06
N ARG A 68 15.85 4.37 -2.98
CA ARG A 68 16.87 3.97 -2.01
C ARG A 68 17.84 2.97 -2.65
N GLY A 69 19.01 2.82 -2.03
CA GLY A 69 19.89 1.69 -2.31
C GLY A 69 19.22 0.36 -1.94
N GLN A 70 19.80 -0.74 -2.42
CA GLN A 70 19.35 -2.08 -2.07
C GLN A 70 19.26 -2.24 -0.55
N PRO A 71 18.13 -2.69 -0.01
CA PRO A 71 17.96 -2.85 1.42
C PRO A 71 18.91 -3.93 1.94
N LEU A 72 19.67 -3.59 2.98
CA LEU A 72 20.50 -4.55 3.72
C LEU A 72 19.60 -5.36 4.65
N ILE A 73 19.03 -6.44 4.12
CA ILE A 73 18.19 -7.37 4.88
C ILE A 73 19.12 -8.31 5.65
N ASN A 74 19.69 -7.80 6.74
CA ASN A 74 20.67 -8.55 7.55
C ASN A 74 20.01 -9.39 8.66
N GLY A 75 18.67 -9.55 8.64
CA GLY A 75 17.88 -10.30 9.63
C GLY A 75 17.77 -9.63 11.02
N VAL A 76 18.69 -8.74 11.37
CA VAL A 76 18.72 -8.05 12.68
C VAL A 76 17.92 -6.75 12.66
N ARG A 77 18.03 -5.97 11.58
CA ARG A 77 17.46 -4.62 11.51
C ARG A 77 16.12 -4.55 10.78
N LEU A 78 16.04 -5.17 9.61
CA LEU A 78 14.78 -5.30 8.87
C LEU A 78 14.27 -6.74 9.04
N ILE A 79 13.22 -6.89 9.82
CA ILE A 79 12.56 -8.17 10.08
C ILE A 79 11.49 -8.35 9.00
N ASP A 80 11.58 -9.40 8.19
CA ASP A 80 10.54 -9.74 7.22
C ASP A 80 9.26 -10.12 7.99
N LEU A 81 8.15 -9.44 7.68
CA LEU A 81 6.85 -9.75 8.28
C LEU A 81 6.15 -10.92 7.59
N GLU A 82 6.77 -11.48 6.55
CA GLU A 82 6.26 -12.58 5.71
C GLU A 82 4.88 -12.28 5.13
N TYR A 83 4.52 -11.00 5.06
CA TYR A 83 3.26 -10.57 4.51
C TYR A 83 3.25 -10.87 3.01
N ARG A 84 2.21 -11.58 2.57
CA ARG A 84 1.94 -11.85 1.16
C ARG A 84 0.59 -11.23 0.81
N PRO A 85 0.58 -10.20 -0.05
CA PRO A 85 -0.67 -9.62 -0.55
C PRO A 85 -1.53 -10.72 -1.19
N LEU A 86 -2.82 -10.75 -0.86
CA LEU A 86 -3.74 -11.71 -1.48
C LEU A 86 -3.75 -11.53 -3.01
N PRO A 87 -3.88 -12.60 -3.81
CA PRO A 87 -3.98 -12.48 -5.26
C PRO A 87 -5.12 -11.54 -5.67
N VAL A 88 -4.90 -10.75 -6.72
CA VAL A 88 -5.96 -9.93 -7.29
C VAL A 88 -6.94 -10.84 -8.02
N THR A 89 -8.13 -11.01 -7.43
CA THR A 89 -9.26 -11.69 -8.05
C THR A 89 -10.23 -10.69 -8.67
N PHE A 90 -11.12 -11.17 -9.55
CA PHE A 90 -12.20 -10.34 -10.09
C PHE A 90 -13.07 -9.72 -8.99
N GLN A 91 -13.37 -10.47 -7.92
CA GLN A 91 -14.16 -9.99 -6.78
C GLN A 91 -13.45 -8.86 -6.02
N SER A 92 -12.16 -9.05 -5.68
CA SER A 92 -11.38 -8.00 -5.02
C SER A 92 -11.21 -6.77 -5.91
N ALA A 93 -11.01 -6.95 -7.22
CA ALA A 93 -10.94 -5.85 -8.16
C ALA A 93 -12.26 -5.05 -8.19
N GLN A 94 -13.42 -5.73 -8.17
CA GLN A 94 -14.72 -5.08 -8.04
C GLN A 94 -14.84 -4.27 -6.74
N MET A 95 -14.47 -4.85 -5.59
CA MET A 95 -14.52 -4.17 -4.29
C MET A 95 -13.69 -2.89 -4.25
N PHE A 96 -12.53 -2.87 -4.90
CA PHE A 96 -11.64 -1.71 -4.93
C PHE A 96 -11.96 -0.72 -6.08
N SER A 97 -12.67 -1.17 -7.12
CA SER A 97 -13.15 -0.31 -8.21
C SER A 97 -14.46 0.42 -7.91
N ALA A 98 -15.22 -0.06 -6.91
CA ALA A 98 -16.47 0.57 -6.50
C ALA A 98 -16.16 1.92 -5.87
N SER A 99 -16.38 3.01 -6.62
CA SER A 99 -16.41 4.36 -6.06
C SER A 99 -17.26 4.35 -4.79
N PRO A 100 -16.81 4.99 -3.69
CA PRO A 100 -17.65 5.12 -2.52
C PRO A 100 -18.95 5.75 -3.01
N ILE A 101 -20.07 5.04 -2.80
CA ILE A 101 -21.40 5.57 -3.05
C ILE A 101 -21.44 6.87 -2.25
N HIS A 102 -21.27 8.00 -2.93
CA HIS A 102 -21.45 9.31 -2.33
C HIS A 102 -22.92 9.31 -1.94
N PRO A 103 -23.30 9.33 -0.65
CA PRO A 103 -24.68 9.57 -0.32
C PRO A 103 -24.99 10.94 -0.90
N GLN A 104 -25.76 10.93 -1.99
CA GLN A 104 -26.21 12.15 -2.65
C GLN A 104 -26.70 13.09 -1.55
N SER A 105 -26.13 14.30 -1.57
CA SER A 105 -26.58 15.46 -0.84
C SER A 105 -28.10 15.39 -0.63
N ARG A 106 -28.53 15.15 0.61
CA ARG A 106 -29.90 15.47 1.01
C ARG A 106 -30.04 16.97 0.82
N SER A 107 -30.63 17.39 -0.29
CA SER A 107 -31.21 18.71 -0.43
C SER A 107 -32.28 18.82 0.65
N TYR A 108 -31.94 19.45 1.78
CA TYR A 108 -32.92 19.99 2.71
C TYR A 108 -33.59 21.18 2.02
N ALA A 109 -34.51 20.88 1.11
CA ALA A 109 -35.62 21.78 0.86
C ALA A 109 -36.65 21.40 1.92
N GLU A 110 -36.70 22.17 3.02
CA GLU A 110 -37.97 22.66 3.58
C GLU A 110 -37.85 23.45 4.91
N TYR A 111 -38.54 24.60 4.90
CA TYR A 111 -39.11 25.42 6.00
C TYR A 111 -38.29 26.47 6.77
N ARG A 112 -38.49 27.74 6.38
CA ARG A 112 -39.17 28.85 7.12
C ARG A 112 -38.90 30.17 6.37
N ALA A 113 -39.84 31.07 6.11
CA ALA A 113 -40.98 31.52 6.91
C ALA A 113 -42.21 31.86 6.06
#